data_AF-A0A1I9XW46-F1
#
_entry.id   AF-A0A1I9XW46-F1
#
_cell.length_a   1.000
_cell.length_b   1.000
_cell.length_c   1.000
_cell.angle_alpha   90.00
_cell.angle_beta   90.00
_cell.angle_gamma   90.00
#
_symmetry.space_group_name_H-M   'P 1'
#
loop_
_entity.id
_entity.type
_entity.pdbx_description
1 polymer ?
#
loop_
_entity_poly.entity_id
_entity_poly.type
_entity_poly.pdbx_seq_one_letter_code
_entity_poly.pdbx_strand_id
1 'polypeptide(L)'
;MFSIKSTAPSFVGGDSWGTDIGSRPLAQAGAEPTQPVRREDVRMQQPVPDSNPPAYEDVLTEPGDTEDEWIEKQAVFAAALLAHHAAVKQDAEAMAAFDAALEARRQKVDRIAIAGRVPVNVLGAQPGDYIVAVQDGVGIKGLAVHEDDLSDRQYRMAVGRVISIEPDGRAYVMVKVV
;
A
#
# COMPACT_ATOMS: atom_id res chain seq x y z
N MET A 1 -8.37 -8.71 -34.13
CA MET A 1 -7.20 -8.38 -33.31
C MET A 1 -7.57 -8.66 -31.86
N PHE A 2 -7.10 -9.77 -31.29
CA PHE A 2 -7.50 -10.20 -29.95
C PHE A 2 -6.59 -9.54 -28.92
N SER A 3 -7.16 -8.79 -27.98
CA SER A 3 -6.46 -8.31 -26.79
C SER A 3 -6.57 -9.37 -25.70
N ILE A 4 -5.44 -9.89 -25.25
CA ILE A 4 -5.37 -10.75 -24.06
C ILE A 4 -5.64 -9.85 -22.85
N LYS A 5 -6.78 -10.05 -22.18
CA LYS A 5 -6.99 -9.57 -20.80
C LYS A 5 -6.10 -10.42 -19.89
N SER A 6 -4.85 -10.02 -19.72
CA SER A 6 -4.07 -10.44 -18.57
C SER A 6 -4.69 -9.80 -17.32
N THR A 7 -4.73 -10.52 -16.21
CA THR A 7 -5.09 -9.95 -14.90
C THR A 7 -4.04 -8.97 -14.39
N ALA A 8 -2.91 -8.83 -15.10
CA ALA A 8 -1.98 -7.71 -14.98
C ALA A 8 -1.33 -7.43 -16.35
N PRO A 9 -1.96 -6.58 -17.20
CA PRO A 9 -1.51 -6.29 -18.56
C PRO A 9 -0.36 -5.27 -18.61
N SER A 10 0.38 -5.14 -17.51
CA SER A 10 1.41 -4.13 -17.25
C SER A 10 2.58 -4.66 -16.43
N PHE A 11 2.85 -5.98 -16.46
CA PHE A 11 3.96 -6.57 -15.70
C PHE A 11 5.33 -6.05 -16.18
N VAL A 12 5.77 -4.95 -15.59
CA VAL A 12 7.07 -4.89 -14.93
C VAL A 12 7.02 -5.94 -13.82
N GLY A 13 7.84 -6.97 -13.97
CA GLY A 13 7.97 -8.10 -13.07
C GLY A 13 9.35 -8.69 -13.27
N GLY A 14 10.11 -8.85 -12.18
CA GLY A 14 11.56 -9.05 -12.22
C GLY A 14 12.38 -7.79 -11.89
N ASP A 15 11.72 -6.75 -11.37
CA ASP A 15 12.34 -5.52 -10.89
C ASP A 15 13.40 -5.82 -9.81
N SER A 16 14.67 -5.83 -10.23
CA SER A 16 15.83 -6.04 -9.36
C SER A 16 16.40 -4.75 -8.79
N TRP A 17 15.75 -3.60 -9.07
CA TRP A 17 16.32 -2.29 -8.80
C TRP A 17 16.44 -1.94 -7.31
N GLY A 18 15.84 -2.72 -6.41
CA GLY A 18 15.96 -2.56 -4.95
C GLY A 18 16.33 -3.85 -4.21
N THR A 19 16.89 -4.85 -4.90
CA THR A 19 17.28 -6.13 -4.26
C THR A 19 18.41 -5.98 -3.24
N ASP A 20 19.23 -4.94 -3.39
CA ASP A 20 20.30 -4.55 -2.47
C ASP A 20 19.78 -4.02 -1.12
N ILE A 21 18.52 -3.59 -1.04
CA ILE A 21 17.86 -3.12 0.18
C ILE A 21 17.48 -4.30 1.09
N GLY A 22 17.41 -5.50 0.52
CA GLY A 22 17.01 -6.72 1.22
C GLY A 22 15.50 -6.93 1.22
N SER A 23 15.06 -7.86 2.07
CA SER A 23 13.64 -8.21 2.18
C SER A 23 12.87 -7.20 3.02
N ARG A 24 11.59 -7.03 2.71
CA ARG A 24 10.69 -6.23 3.55
C ARG A 24 10.68 -6.78 4.99
N PRO A 25 10.86 -5.93 6.03
CA PRO A 25 10.78 -6.37 7.41
C PRO A 25 9.45 -7.05 7.72
N LEU A 26 9.51 -8.16 8.46
CA LEU A 26 8.34 -8.83 9.03
C LEU A 26 8.07 -8.27 10.42
N ALA A 27 6.79 -8.06 10.75
CA ALA A 27 6.39 -7.59 12.07
C ALA A 27 6.77 -8.62 13.15
N GLN A 28 7.45 -8.17 14.20
CA GLN A 28 7.90 -8.97 15.33
C GLN A 28 6.99 -8.83 16.55
N ALA A 29 6.15 -7.78 16.62
CA ALA A 29 5.35 -7.47 17.80
C ALA A 29 4.36 -8.57 18.23
N GLY A 30 4.02 -9.52 17.37
CA GLY A 30 3.09 -10.59 17.71
C GLY A 30 1.68 -10.07 18.08
N ALA A 31 0.87 -10.91 18.73
CA ALA A 31 -0.44 -10.51 19.21
C ALA A 31 -0.32 -9.60 20.44
N GLU A 32 -1.22 -8.63 20.55
CA GLU A 32 -1.33 -7.78 21.74
C GLU A 32 -1.64 -8.65 22.97
N PRO A 33 -0.98 -8.41 24.12
CA PRO A 33 -1.26 -9.17 25.33
C PRO A 33 -2.70 -8.93 25.80
N THR A 34 -3.37 -9.99 26.22
CA THR A 34 -4.74 -9.89 26.76
C THR A 34 -4.72 -9.42 28.20
N GLN A 35 -5.57 -8.45 28.53
CA GLN A 35 -5.74 -7.99 29.90
C GLN A 35 -6.23 -9.13 30.82
N PRO A 36 -5.59 -9.35 31.99
CA PRO A 36 -6.06 -10.35 32.93
C PRO A 36 -7.40 -9.90 33.54
N VAL A 37 -8.33 -10.85 33.70
CA VAL A 37 -9.60 -10.63 34.39
C VAL A 37 -9.45 -11.12 35.83
N ARG A 38 -9.97 -10.36 36.80
CA ARG A 38 -9.93 -10.76 38.21
C ARG A 38 -10.99 -11.84 38.43
N ARG A 39 -10.67 -12.91 39.15
CA ARG A 39 -11.62 -14.03 39.34
C ARG A 39 -12.94 -13.64 40.03
N GLU A 40 -12.96 -12.62 40.88
CA GLU A 40 -14.21 -12.10 41.48
C GLU A 40 -15.18 -11.48 40.46
N ASP A 41 -14.68 -11.12 39.26
CA ASP A 41 -15.47 -10.58 38.16
C ASP A 41 -16.03 -11.69 37.24
N VAL A 42 -15.59 -12.93 37.42
CA VAL A 42 -16.04 -14.09 36.63
C VAL A 42 -17.22 -14.76 37.33
N ARG A 43 -18.43 -14.35 36.95
CA ARG A 43 -19.69 -14.90 37.47
C ARG A 43 -20.26 -15.97 36.55
N MET A 44 -20.76 -17.07 37.12
CA MET A 44 -21.56 -18.05 36.39
C MET A 44 -23.03 -17.94 36.79
N GLN A 45 -23.92 -18.00 35.80
CA GLN A 45 -25.36 -18.05 36.05
C GLN A 45 -25.76 -19.47 36.44
N GLN A 46 -26.27 -19.63 37.66
CA GLN A 46 -26.86 -20.87 38.13
C GLN A 46 -28.39 -20.74 38.17
N PRO A 47 -29.17 -21.72 37.67
CA PRO A 47 -30.62 -21.65 37.73
C PRO A 47 -31.09 -21.75 39.17
N VAL A 48 -31.98 -20.83 39.57
CA VAL A 48 -32.59 -20.81 40.90
C VAL A 48 -33.60 -21.96 40.98
N PRO A 49 -33.42 -22.92 41.91
CA PRO A 49 -34.35 -24.02 42.08
C PRO A 49 -35.78 -23.50 42.32
N ASP A 50 -36.78 -24.15 41.71
CA ASP A 50 -38.21 -23.87 41.88
C ASP A 50 -38.71 -22.48 41.42
N SER A 51 -37.95 -21.79 40.56
CA SER A 51 -38.39 -20.53 39.93
C SER A 51 -39.21 -20.76 38.64
N ASN A 52 -40.37 -20.12 38.53
CA ASN A 52 -41.16 -20.09 37.29
C ASN A 52 -41.70 -18.67 37.00
N PRO A 53 -41.26 -18.00 35.91
CA PRO A 53 -40.29 -18.46 34.91
C PRO A 53 -38.89 -18.68 35.50
N PRO A 54 -38.04 -19.49 34.82
CA PRO A 54 -36.70 -19.81 35.32
C PRO A 54 -35.89 -18.53 35.55
N ALA A 55 -35.54 -18.29 36.81
CA ALA A 55 -34.64 -17.24 37.24
C ALA A 55 -33.22 -17.80 37.36
N TYR A 56 -32.23 -16.96 37.12
CA TYR A 56 -30.82 -17.28 37.29
C TYR A 56 -30.21 -16.34 38.31
N GLU A 57 -29.32 -16.86 39.15
CA GLU A 57 -28.50 -16.08 40.07
C GLU A 57 -27.02 -16.20 39.69
N ASP A 58 -26.27 -15.13 39.92
CA ASP A 58 -24.83 -15.11 39.70
C ASP A 58 -24.14 -15.73 40.92
N VAL A 59 -23.44 -16.85 40.72
CA VAL A 59 -22.71 -17.54 41.79
C VAL A 59 -21.22 -17.53 41.48
N LEU A 60 -20.41 -17.26 42.52
CA LEU A 60 -18.96 -17.44 42.50
C LEU A 60 -18.65 -18.89 42.84
N THR A 61 -18.16 -19.66 41.87
CA THR A 61 -17.93 -21.11 42.01
C THR A 61 -16.57 -21.48 42.63
N GLU A 62 -15.63 -20.54 42.74
CA GLU A 62 -14.29 -20.74 43.35
C GLU A 62 -13.88 -19.50 44.17
N PRO A 63 -12.97 -19.64 45.18
CA PRO A 63 -12.37 -18.48 45.84
C PRO A 63 -11.68 -17.56 44.82
N GLY A 64 -11.98 -16.26 44.88
CA GLY A 64 -11.38 -15.26 44.00
C GLY A 64 -9.85 -15.17 44.16
N ASP A 65 -9.19 -14.53 43.19
CA ASP A 65 -7.76 -14.23 43.31
C ASP A 65 -7.52 -13.40 44.57
N THR A 66 -6.50 -13.76 45.34
CA THR A 66 -6.00 -12.90 46.41
C THR A 66 -5.47 -11.58 45.83
N GLU A 67 -5.38 -10.53 46.65
CA GLU A 67 -4.86 -9.24 46.20
C GLU A 67 -3.42 -9.36 45.67
N ASP A 68 -2.59 -10.19 46.32
CA ASP A 68 -1.22 -10.44 45.90
C ASP A 68 -1.14 -11.14 44.52
N GLU A 69 -1.96 -12.19 44.29
CA GLU A 69 -2.06 -12.86 42.99
C GLU A 69 -2.56 -11.93 41.89
N TRP A 70 -3.48 -11.02 42.22
CA TRP A 70 -3.98 -10.01 41.29
C TRP A 70 -2.91 -8.98 40.91
N ILE A 71 -2.16 -8.48 41.89
CA ILE A 71 -1.04 -7.56 41.68
C ILE A 71 0.03 -8.21 40.79
N GLU A 72 0.35 -9.48 41.02
CA GLU A 72 1.30 -10.22 40.18
C GLU A 72 0.81 -10.35 38.73
N LYS A 73 -0.46 -10.72 38.51
CA LYS A 73 -1.06 -10.78 37.15
C LYS A 73 -1.00 -9.43 36.44
N GLN A 74 -1.33 -8.34 37.14
CA GLN A 74 -1.24 -6.98 36.61
C GLN A 74 0.20 -6.59 36.27
N ALA A 75 1.17 -6.94 37.12
CA ALA A 75 2.58 -6.68 36.87
C ALA A 75 3.10 -7.44 35.64
N VAL A 76 2.74 -8.72 35.50
CA VAL A 76 3.06 -9.53 34.31
C VAL A 76 2.43 -8.95 33.05
N PHE A 77 1.16 -8.54 33.10
CA PHE A 77 0.48 -7.91 31.98
C PHE A 77 1.12 -6.57 31.59
N ALA A 78 1.42 -5.71 32.56
CA ALA A 78 2.06 -4.42 32.31
C ALA A 78 3.45 -4.59 31.67
N ALA A 79 4.23 -5.57 32.14
CA ALA A 79 5.52 -5.90 31.55
C ALA A 79 5.37 -6.44 30.10
N ALA A 80 4.41 -7.31 29.86
CA ALA A 80 4.12 -7.84 28.52
C ALA A 80 3.65 -6.74 27.55
N LEU A 81 2.79 -5.83 28.01
CA LEU A 81 2.28 -4.70 27.22
C LEU A 81 3.40 -3.72 26.86
N LEU A 82 4.29 -3.42 27.81
CA LEU A 82 5.45 -2.57 27.56
C LEU A 82 6.40 -3.19 26.52
N ALA A 83 6.63 -4.51 26.62
CA ALA A 83 7.43 -5.24 25.63
C ALA A 83 6.78 -5.24 24.24
N HIS A 84 5.45 -5.46 24.17
CA HIS A 84 4.68 -5.41 22.93
C HIS A 84 4.77 -4.02 22.28
N HIS A 85 4.52 -2.95 23.03
CA HIS A 85 4.62 -1.57 22.53
C HIS A 85 6.03 -1.24 22.01
N ALA A 86 7.06 -1.71 22.69
CA ALA A 86 8.43 -1.53 22.24
C ALA A 86 8.68 -2.25 20.90
N ALA A 87 8.18 -3.48 20.75
CA ALA A 87 8.30 -4.25 19.51
C ALA A 87 7.50 -3.61 18.35
N VAL A 88 6.27 -3.13 18.60
CA VAL A 88 5.47 -2.40 17.60
C VAL A 88 6.23 -1.16 17.10
N LYS A 89 6.85 -0.42 18.03
CA LYS A 89 7.64 0.76 17.68
C LYS A 89 8.83 0.38 16.80
N GLN A 90 9.56 -0.67 17.14
CA GLN A 90 10.69 -1.17 16.35
C GLN A 90 10.26 -1.62 14.95
N ASP A 91 9.13 -2.32 14.83
CA ASP A 91 8.57 -2.75 13.54
C ASP A 91 8.22 -1.53 12.66
N ALA A 92 7.60 -0.51 13.25
CA ALA A 92 7.26 0.73 12.56
C ALA A 92 8.49 1.48 12.07
N GLU A 93 9.53 1.59 12.90
CA GLU A 93 10.81 2.21 12.55
C GLU A 93 11.53 1.43 11.44
N ALA A 94 11.56 0.10 11.52
CA ALA A 94 12.15 -0.76 10.50
C ALA A 94 11.43 -0.65 9.15
N MET A 95 10.09 -0.63 9.17
CA MET A 95 9.29 -0.45 7.96
C MET A 95 9.52 0.93 7.34
N ALA A 96 9.53 1.99 8.15
CA ALA A 96 9.77 3.35 7.68
C ALA A 96 11.18 3.50 7.05
N ALA A 97 12.20 2.89 7.66
CA ALA A 97 13.56 2.89 7.12
C ALA A 97 13.64 2.14 5.77
N PHE A 98 12.98 0.98 5.67
CA PHE A 98 12.90 0.21 4.43
C PHE A 98 12.19 0.99 3.31
N ASP A 99 11.03 1.58 3.60
CA ASP A 99 10.25 2.34 2.62
C ASP A 99 11.01 3.60 2.16
N ALA A 100 11.72 4.28 3.06
CA ALA A 100 12.58 5.42 2.71
C ALA A 100 13.74 5.01 1.78
N ALA A 101 14.39 3.88 2.05
CA ALA A 101 15.44 3.35 1.19
C ALA A 101 14.91 2.95 -0.19
N LEU A 102 13.73 2.31 -0.22
CA LEU A 102 13.07 1.90 -1.46
C LEU A 102 12.68 3.11 -2.31
N GLU A 103 12.12 4.16 -1.71
CA GLU A 103 11.77 5.39 -2.43
C GLU A 103 13.02 6.11 -2.95
N ALA A 104 14.10 6.18 -2.17
CA ALA A 104 15.37 6.74 -2.61
C ALA A 104 15.96 5.99 -3.81
N ARG A 105 15.71 4.68 -3.89
CA ARG A 105 16.12 3.85 -5.02
C ARG A 105 15.19 4.00 -6.22
N ARG A 106 13.88 4.11 -5.99
CA ARG A 106 12.86 4.38 -7.01
C ARG A 106 13.15 5.68 -7.77
N GLN A 107 13.63 6.72 -7.08
CA GLN A 107 14.00 7.99 -7.70
C GLN A 107 15.16 7.90 -8.70
N LYS A 108 15.97 6.83 -8.64
CA LYS A 108 17.10 6.60 -9.56
C LYS A 108 16.70 5.82 -10.81
N VAL A 109 15.46 5.37 -10.91
CA VAL A 109 14.97 4.58 -12.04
C VAL A 109 13.75 5.23 -12.66
N ASP A 110 13.76 5.32 -14.00
CA ASP A 110 12.63 5.82 -14.76
C ASP A 110 11.67 4.68 -15.10
N ARG A 111 10.36 4.93 -14.97
CA ARG A 111 9.33 4.01 -15.49
C ARG A 111 9.08 4.35 -16.95
N ILE A 112 9.43 3.45 -17.85
CA ILE A 112 9.29 3.63 -19.29
C ILE A 112 8.11 2.80 -19.78
N ALA A 113 7.20 3.44 -20.53
CA ALA A 113 6.16 2.73 -21.24
C ALA A 113 6.63 2.38 -22.66
N ILE A 114 6.61 1.09 -23.01
CA ILE A 114 7.02 0.61 -24.33
C ILE A 114 5.84 0.60 -25.32
N ALA A 115 4.62 0.39 -24.81
CA ALA A 115 3.41 0.34 -25.61
C ALA A 115 2.17 0.64 -24.74
N GLY A 116 1.05 0.94 -25.40
CA GLY A 116 -0.26 1.06 -24.76
C GLY A 116 -0.70 2.50 -24.52
N ARG A 117 -1.71 2.66 -23.67
CA ARG A 117 -2.35 3.95 -23.37
C ARG A 117 -1.72 4.54 -22.11
N VAL A 118 -1.11 5.72 -22.24
CA VAL A 118 -0.28 6.31 -21.17
C VAL A 118 -0.59 7.79 -21.03
N PRO A 119 -0.84 8.29 -19.81
CA PRO A 119 -0.94 9.73 -19.57
C PRO A 119 0.46 10.34 -19.61
N VAL A 120 0.63 11.42 -20.37
CA VAL A 120 1.89 12.15 -20.46
C VAL A 120 1.69 13.59 -19.98
N ASN A 121 2.74 14.19 -19.41
CA ASN A 121 2.72 15.57 -18.93
C ASN A 121 2.89 16.57 -20.10
N VAL A 122 2.06 16.45 -21.13
CA VAL A 122 1.94 17.41 -22.23
C VAL A 122 0.57 18.06 -22.12
N LEU A 123 0.56 19.38 -21.97
CA LEU A 123 -0.66 20.20 -21.90
C LEU A 123 -0.91 20.88 -23.24
N GLY A 124 -2.17 21.24 -23.49
CA GLY A 124 -2.57 21.98 -24.69
C GLY A 124 -2.55 21.17 -26.00
N ALA A 125 -2.31 19.86 -25.93
CA ALA A 125 -2.46 18.96 -27.06
C ALA A 125 -3.93 18.72 -27.39
N GLN A 126 -4.21 18.30 -28.62
CA GLN A 126 -5.54 17.92 -29.08
C GLN A 126 -5.58 16.44 -29.46
N PRO A 127 -6.74 15.76 -29.31
CA PRO A 127 -6.90 14.41 -29.84
C PRO A 127 -6.57 14.38 -31.33
N GLY A 128 -5.67 13.49 -31.74
CA GLY A 128 -5.16 13.43 -33.10
C GLY A 128 -3.70 13.82 -33.23
N ASP A 129 -3.20 14.72 -32.37
CA ASP A 129 -1.82 15.20 -32.39
C ASP A 129 -0.82 14.08 -32.14
N TYR A 130 0.39 14.27 -32.66
CA TYR A 130 1.54 13.42 -32.36
C TYR A 130 2.46 14.12 -31.37
N ILE A 131 2.90 13.37 -30.36
CA ILE A 131 3.87 13.87 -29.39
C ILE A 131 5.28 13.55 -29.89
N VAL A 132 6.05 14.60 -30.17
CA VAL A 132 7.44 14.51 -30.63
C VAL A 132 8.36 14.98 -29.52
N ALA A 133 9.37 14.17 -29.20
CA ALA A 133 10.39 14.56 -28.24
C ALA A 133 11.32 15.62 -28.85
N VAL A 134 11.46 16.78 -28.19
CA VAL A 134 12.35 17.86 -28.61
C VAL A 134 13.24 18.30 -27.44
N GLN A 135 14.44 18.77 -27.76
CA GLN A 135 15.36 19.31 -26.75
C GLN A 135 14.75 20.55 -26.08
N ASP A 136 14.87 20.62 -24.75
CA ASP A 136 14.43 21.76 -23.95
C ASP A 136 15.48 22.12 -22.90
N GLY A 137 16.38 23.03 -23.26
CA GLY A 137 17.56 23.34 -22.45
C GLY A 137 18.44 22.11 -22.27
N VAL A 138 18.63 21.67 -21.03
CA VAL A 138 19.36 20.43 -20.69
C VAL A 138 18.47 19.18 -20.70
N GLY A 139 17.15 19.34 -20.85
CA GLY A 139 16.17 18.26 -20.80
C GLY A 139 15.48 18.00 -22.14
N ILE A 140 14.39 17.24 -22.08
CA ILE A 140 13.55 16.87 -23.22
C ILE A 140 12.11 17.20 -22.87
N LYS A 141 11.35 17.77 -23.81
CA LYS A 141 9.91 17.97 -23.69
C LYS A 141 9.15 17.30 -24.83
N GLY A 142 7.87 17.04 -24.60
CA GLY A 142 6.94 16.62 -25.64
C GLY A 142 6.32 17.83 -26.33
N LEU A 143 6.53 17.95 -27.64
CA LEU A 143 5.84 18.90 -28.51
C LEU A 143 4.67 18.20 -29.17
N ALA A 144 3.46 18.73 -29.01
CA ALA A 144 2.29 18.30 -29.78
C ALA A 144 2.39 18.89 -31.19
N VAL A 145 2.31 18.03 -32.20
CA VAL A 145 2.34 18.40 -33.62
C VAL A 145 1.11 17.80 -34.29
N HIS A 146 0.33 18.64 -34.97
CA HIS A 146 -0.84 18.20 -35.71
C HIS A 146 -0.44 17.32 -36.90
N GLU A 147 -1.32 16.41 -37.32
CA GLU A 147 -1.08 15.47 -38.42
C GLU A 147 -0.68 16.18 -39.73
N ASP A 148 -1.31 17.32 -40.02
CA ASP A 148 -1.05 18.11 -41.24
C ASP A 148 0.33 18.79 -41.26
N ASP A 149 0.89 19.07 -40.08
CA ASP A 149 2.20 19.73 -39.92
C ASP A 149 3.33 18.73 -39.63
N LEU A 150 3.00 17.43 -39.57
CA LEU A 150 3.93 16.39 -39.15
C LEU A 150 4.82 15.93 -40.32
N SER A 151 6.13 16.15 -40.19
CA SER A 151 7.08 15.57 -41.14
C SER A 151 7.28 14.06 -40.92
N ASP A 152 7.64 13.33 -41.97
CA ASP A 152 7.99 11.89 -41.88
C ASP A 152 9.07 11.58 -40.84
N ARG A 153 10.05 12.47 -40.69
CA ARG A 153 11.10 12.32 -39.67
C ARG A 153 10.51 12.44 -38.27
N GLN A 154 9.66 13.42 -38.03
CA GLN A 154 8.98 13.58 -36.75
C GLN A 154 8.04 12.41 -36.47
N TYR A 155 7.29 11.93 -37.46
CA TYR A 155 6.44 10.76 -37.30
C TYR A 155 7.22 9.51 -36.89
N ARG A 156 8.39 9.26 -37.48
CA ARG A 156 9.26 8.13 -37.09
C ARG A 156 9.79 8.25 -35.67
N MET A 157 10.05 9.46 -35.20
CA MET A 157 10.56 9.75 -33.86
C MET A 157 9.47 10.04 -32.82
N ALA A 158 8.20 10.07 -33.22
CA ALA A 158 7.09 10.40 -32.34
C ALA A 158 6.90 9.32 -31.27
N VAL A 159 6.66 9.76 -30.04
CA VAL A 159 6.36 8.90 -28.89
C VAL A 159 5.03 8.18 -29.09
N GLY A 160 4.06 8.84 -29.72
CA GLY A 160 2.74 8.29 -29.93
C GLY A 160 1.73 9.34 -30.38
N ARG A 161 0.48 8.90 -30.53
CA ARG A 161 -0.66 9.74 -30.91
C ARG A 161 -1.56 10.03 -29.72
N VAL A 162 -1.96 11.28 -29.53
CA VAL A 162 -2.94 11.68 -28.51
C VAL A 162 -4.31 11.12 -28.87
N ILE A 163 -4.91 10.37 -27.95
CA ILE A 163 -6.21 9.72 -28.13
C ILE A 163 -7.32 10.40 -27.33
N SER A 164 -6.98 11.06 -26.23
CA SER A 164 -7.92 11.82 -25.40
C SER A 164 -7.15 12.80 -24.50
N ILE A 165 -7.87 13.74 -23.91
CA ILE A 165 -7.35 14.67 -22.90
C ILE A 165 -7.98 14.31 -21.56
N GLU A 166 -7.15 14.20 -20.52
CA GLU A 166 -7.58 13.96 -19.15
C GLU A 166 -8.29 15.19 -18.57
N PRO A 167 -9.13 15.04 -17.52
CA PRO A 167 -9.82 16.18 -16.89
C PRO A 167 -8.90 17.30 -16.41
N ASP A 168 -7.63 16.99 -16.13
CA ASP A 168 -6.60 17.94 -15.71
C ASP A 168 -5.86 18.61 -16.89
N GLY A 169 -6.25 18.31 -18.13
CA GLY A 169 -5.67 18.87 -19.34
C GLY A 169 -4.46 18.11 -19.90
N ARG A 170 -4.04 17.01 -19.28
CA ARG A 170 -2.92 16.19 -19.77
C ARG A 170 -3.31 15.33 -20.96
N ALA A 171 -2.39 15.17 -21.91
CA ALA A 171 -2.58 14.28 -23.03
C ALA A 171 -2.53 12.81 -22.61
N TYR A 172 -3.50 12.03 -23.08
CA TYR A 172 -3.50 10.57 -23.02
C TYR A 172 -3.08 10.03 -24.37
N VAL A 173 -1.95 9.33 -24.43
CA VAL A 173 -1.27 8.96 -25.68
C VAL A 173 -1.33 7.44 -25.89
N MET A 174 -1.58 7.03 -27.12
CA MET A 174 -1.27 5.68 -27.58
C MET A 174 0.21 5.63 -28.00
N VAL A 175 1.04 5.00 -27.18
CA VAL A 175 2.49 4.88 -27.41
C VAL A 175 2.75 4.07 -28.66
N LYS A 176 3.56 4.62 -29.55
CA LYS A 176 3.99 3.98 -30.79
C LYS A 176 5.08 2.97 -30.46
N VAL A 177 4.86 1.71 -30.85
CA VAL A 177 5.90 0.68 -30.77
C VAL A 177 6.97 1.01 -31.81
N VAL A 178 8.22 1.03 -31.38
CA VAL A 178 9.40 1.32 -32.21
C VAL A 178 9.79 0.08 -33.02
#